data_AF-A0A167M8M7-F1
#
_entry.id   AF-A0A167M8M7-F1
#
_cell.length_a   1.000
_cell.length_b   1.000
_cell.length_c   1.000
_cell.angle_alpha   90.00
_cell.angle_beta   90.00
_cell.angle_gamma   90.00
#
_symmetry.space_group_name_H-M   'P 1'
#
loop_
_entity.id
_entity.type
_entity.pdbx_description
1 polymer ?
#
loop_
_entity_poly.entity_id
_entity_poly.type
_entity_poly.pdbx_seq_one_letter_code
_entity_poly.pdbx_strand_id
1 'polypeptide(L)' 'LMNLCPIALINSDAKVFTHLMNAHMISAVTTLITPYQTGFVQGRFIADNGML' A
#
# COMPACT_ATOMS: atom_id res chain seq x y z
N LEU A 1 -17.04 -9.66 21.49
CA LEU A 1 -17.72 -10.00 20.23
C LEU A 1 -17.83 -8.69 19.44
N MET A 2 -17.20 -8.41 18.30
CA MET A 2 -16.65 -9.25 17.24
C MET A 2 -15.59 -8.41 16.49
N ASN A 3 -14.31 -8.81 16.55
CA ASN A 3 -13.25 -8.26 15.69
C ASN A 3 -13.15 -9.11 14.42
N LEU A 4 -14.20 -9.11 13.59
CA LEU A 4 -14.13 -9.82 12.32
C LEU A 4 -13.54 -8.88 11.26
N CYS A 5 -12.41 -9.28 10.67
CA CYS A 5 -11.84 -8.64 9.49
C CYS A 5 -12.16 -9.53 8.29
N PRO A 6 -13.32 -9.39 7.64
CA PRO A 6 -13.63 -10.18 6.45
C PRO A 6 -12.64 -9.83 5.33
N ILE A 7 -11.97 -10.85 4.80
CA ILE A 7 -11.05 -10.72 3.66
C ILE A 7 -11.74 -11.30 2.45
N ALA A 8 -11.89 -10.50 1.40
CA ALA A 8 -12.42 -10.98 0.13
C ALA A 8 -11.31 -11.68 -0.67
N LEU A 9 -11.60 -12.88 -1.17
CA LEU A 9 -10.72 -13.55 -2.12
C LEU A 9 -10.91 -12.89 -3.50
N ILE A 10 -9.90 -12.15 -3.95
CA ILE A 10 -9.88 -11.63 -5.31
C ILE A 10 -9.49 -12.74 -6.28
N ASN A 11 -10.07 -12.75 -7.48
CA ASN A 11 -9.69 -13.67 -8.54
C ASN A 11 -8.19 -13.52 -8.90
N SER A 12 -7.52 -14.61 -9.25
CA SER A 12 -6.08 -14.64 -9.54
C SER A 12 -5.69 -13.63 -10.63
N ASP A 13 -6.47 -13.53 -11.69
CA ASP A 13 -6.24 -12.60 -12.81
C ASP A 13 -6.30 -11.15 -12.35
N ALA A 14 -7.28 -10.82 -11.52
CA ALA A 14 -7.45 -9.48 -10.95
C ALA A 14 -6.34 -9.15 -9.94
N LYS A 15 -5.81 -10.14 -9.22
CA LYS A 15 -4.63 -9.97 -8.35
C LYS A 15 -3.37 -9.61 -9.14
N VAL A 16 -3.13 -10.32 -10.24
CA VAL A 16 -1.98 -10.04 -11.13
C VAL A 16 -2.14 -8.67 -11.79
N PHE A 17 -3.34 -8.36 -12.27
CA PHE A 17 -3.63 -7.06 -12.88
C PHE A 17 -3.39 -5.90 -11.92
N THR A 18 -3.93 -5.98 -10.69
CA THR A 18 -3.74 -4.95 -9.66
C THR A 18 -2.26 -4.81 -9.27
N HIS A 19 -1.50 -5.90 -9.23
CA HIS A 19 -0.07 -5.85 -8.99
C HIS A 19 0.70 -5.10 -10.09
N LEU A 20 0.42 -5.42 -11.36
CA LEU A 20 1.05 -4.74 -12.51
C LEU A 20 0.72 -3.25 -12.53
N MET A 21 -0.56 -2.92 -12.30
CA MET A 21 -1.01 -1.53 -12.24
C MET A 21 -0.33 -0.77 -11.11
N ASN A 22 -0.23 -1.36 -9.91
CA ASN A 22 0.45 -0.74 -8.78
C ASN A 22 1.95 -0.47 -9.07
N ALA A 23 2.63 -1.42 -9.72
CA ALA A 23 4.03 -1.25 -10.11
C ALA A 23 4.24 -0.09 -11.10
N HIS A 24 3.29 0.16 -11.99
CA HIS A 24 3.34 1.29 -12.91
C HIS A 24 3.01 2.62 -12.22
N MET A 25 1.97 2.62 -11.37
CA MET A 25 1.50 3.82 -10.71
C MET A 25 2.50 4.36 -9.68
N ILE A 26 3.30 3.48 -9.05
CA ILE A 26 4.17 3.91 -7.94
C ILE A 26 5.12 5.04 -8.34
N SER A 27 5.64 5.04 -9.58
CA SER A 27 6.54 6.10 -10.06
C SER A 27 5.87 7.48 -10.13
N ALA A 28 4.58 7.54 -10.47
CA ALA A 28 3.84 8.81 -10.50
C ALA A 28 3.39 9.18 -9.09
N VAL A 29 2.85 8.21 -8.36
CA VAL A 29 2.30 8.38 -7.01
C VAL A 29 3.36 8.83 -6.01
N THR A 30 4.62 8.39 -6.13
CA THR A 30 5.72 8.87 -5.26
C THR A 30 5.96 10.37 -5.36
N THR A 31 5.64 11.01 -6.49
CA THR A 31 5.77 12.47 -6.63
C THR A 31 4.58 13.24 -6.03
N LEU A 32 3.45 12.57 -5.82
CA LEU A 32 2.21 13.16 -5.31
C LEU A 32 2.03 12.91 -3.80
N ILE A 33 2.60 11.82 -3.29
CA ILE A 33 2.50 11.43 -1.88
C ILE A 33 3.25 12.42 -0.98
N THR A 34 2.64 12.77 0.15
CA THR A 34 3.22 13.67 1.13
C THR A 34 4.42 13.04 1.84
N PRO A 35 5.43 13.84 2.25
CA PRO A 35 6.62 13.30 2.93
C PRO A 35 6.32 12.65 4.29
N TYR A 36 5.17 12.95 4.89
CA TYR A 36 4.69 12.40 6.16
C TYR A 36 3.93 11.07 6.01
N GLN A 37 3.59 10.65 4.78
CA GLN A 37 2.95 9.36 4.55
C GLN A 37 4.01 8.26 4.46
N THR A 38 4.08 7.44 5.50
CA THR A 38 5.04 6.33 5.64
C THR A 38 4.41 4.96 5.42
N GLY A 39 3.08 4.85 5.56
CA GLY A 39 2.35 3.60 5.38
C GLY A 39 2.24 3.20 3.90
N PHE A 40 2.53 1.93 3.60
CA PHE A 40 2.37 1.31 2.28
C PHE A 40 3.17 1.98 1.14
N VAL A 41 4.20 2.75 1.48
CA VAL A 41 5.13 3.37 0.52
C VAL A 41 6.43 2.58 0.50
N GLN A 42 6.91 2.23 -0.68
CA GLN A 42 8.16 1.49 -0.84
C GLN A 42 9.34 2.29 -0.24
N GLY A 43 10.15 1.64 0.59
CA GLY A 43 11.34 2.24 1.21
C GLY A 43 11.07 3.12 2.43
N ARG A 44 9.82 3.27 2.88
CA ARG A 44 9.46 3.93 4.14
C ARG A 44 9.25 2.90 5.23
N PHE A 45 9.74 3.16 6.43
CA PHE A 45 9.58 2.26 7.56
C PHE A 45 8.54 2.80 8.54
N ILE A 46 7.71 1.93 9.10
CA ILE A 46 6.65 2.36 10.03
C ILE A 46 7.21 3.02 11.29
N ALA A 47 8.42 2.64 11.72
CA ALA A 47 9.05 3.25 12.88
C ALA A 47 9.57 4.67 12.63
N ASP A 48 9.67 5.12 11.37
CA ASP A 48 9.98 6.52 11.04
C ASP A 48 8.93 7.49 11.64
N ASN A 49 7.70 7.02 11.87
CA ASN A 49 6.66 7.82 12.54
C ASN A 49 6.87 7.97 14.05
N GLY A 50 7.63 7.06 14.68
CA GLY A 50 7.83 7.01 16.13
C GLY A 50 9.11 7.70 16.61
N MET A 51 9.99 8.07 15.68
CA MET A 51 11.15 8.92 15.95
C MET A 51 10.71 10.39 16.04
N LEU A 52 10.22 10.77 17.23
CA LEU A 52 10.14 12.15 17.68
C LEU A 52 11.24 12.43 18.70
#